data_AF-A0A4U0Q961-F1
#
_entry.id   AF-A0A4U0Q961-F1
#
_cell.length_a   1.000
_cell.length_b   1.000
_cell.length_c   1.000
_cell.angle_alpha   90.00
_cell.angle_beta   90.00
_cell.angle_gamma   90.00
#
_symmetry.space_group_name_H-M   'P 1'
#
loop_
_entity.id
_entity.type
_entity.pdbx_description
1 polymer ?
#
loop_
_entity_poly.entity_id
_entity_poly.type
_entity_poly.pdbx_seq_one_letter_code
_entity_poly.pdbx_strand_id
1 'polypeptide(L)'
;MNATQFKAAIAGMSDADLCEVIDAFGHAHDHAVQMRTSARLPESAAFGAIGRDLDYGLGIIRQSAPEGPAAKDMDADGLPTTALVTFVANGGQEATSRP
;
A
#
# COMPACT_ATOMS: atom_id res chain seq x y z
N MET A 1 18.07 -9.65 -4.86
CA MET A 1 16.75 -10.33 -4.91
C MET A 1 16.05 -9.88 -6.18
N ASN A 2 15.54 -10.80 -7.00
CA ASN A 2 14.79 -10.44 -8.22
C ASN A 2 13.26 -10.46 -7.97
N ALA A 3 12.48 -9.93 -8.90
CA ALA A 3 11.02 -9.83 -8.76
C ALA A 3 10.34 -11.19 -8.53
N THR A 4 10.84 -12.27 -9.14
CA THR A 4 10.31 -13.63 -8.95
C THR A 4 10.52 -14.13 -7.53
N GLN A 5 11.72 -13.92 -6.97
CA GLN A 5 12.04 -14.30 -5.59
C GLN A 5 11.17 -13.54 -4.58
N PHE A 6 10.91 -12.25 -4.83
CA PHE A 6 10.07 -11.43 -3.97
C PHE A 6 8.60 -11.88 -4.01
N LYS A 7 8.06 -12.13 -5.20
CA LYS A 7 6.69 -12.64 -5.36
C LYS A 7 6.48 -14.00 -4.70
N ALA A 8 7.45 -14.91 -4.83
CA ALA A 8 7.39 -16.22 -4.18
C ALA A 8 7.40 -16.10 -2.64
N ALA A 9 8.17 -15.15 -2.09
CA ALA A 9 8.19 -14.89 -0.65
C ALA A 9 6.83 -14.36 -0.15
N ILE A 10 6.21 -13.43 -0.88
CA ILE A 10 4.87 -12.90 -0.54
C ILE A 10 3.80 -13.99 -0.61
N ALA A 11 3.81 -14.82 -1.66
CA ALA A 11 2.82 -15.88 -1.84
C ALA A 11 2.89 -16.98 -0.75
N GLY A 12 4.03 -17.09 -0.05
CA GLY A 12 4.20 -18.02 1.07
C GLY A 12 3.80 -17.46 2.43
N MET A 13 3.43 -16.18 2.53
CA MET A 13 3.02 -15.53 3.78
C MET A 13 1.55 -15.84 4.11
N SER A 14 1.22 -15.87 5.40
CA SER A 14 -0.18 -15.82 5.82
C SER A 14 -0.77 -14.43 5.58
N ASP A 15 -2.10 -14.32 5.50
CA ASP A 15 -2.76 -13.02 5.35
C ASP A 15 -2.45 -12.07 6.51
N ALA A 16 -2.27 -12.60 7.73
CA ALA A 16 -1.90 -11.81 8.91
C ALA A 16 -0.48 -11.25 8.77
N ASP A 17 0.49 -12.09 8.42
CA ASP A 17 1.87 -11.64 8.19
C ASP A 17 1.94 -10.64 7.03
N LEU A 18 1.14 -10.85 5.99
CA LEU A 18 1.07 -9.94 4.85
C LEU A 18 0.52 -8.57 5.25
N CYS A 19 -0.52 -8.53 6.09
CA CYS A 19 -1.04 -7.28 6.65
C CYS A 19 0.02 -6.56 7.49
N GLU A 20 0.73 -7.29 8.37
CA GLU A 20 1.81 -6.71 9.19
C GLU A 20 2.94 -6.12 8.32
N VAL A 21 3.30 -6.80 7.23
CA VAL A 21 4.31 -6.29 6.28
C VAL A 21 3.83 -5.03 5.57
N ILE A 22 2.57 -4.97 5.14
CA ILE A 22 2.00 -3.78 4.50
C ILE A 22 2.02 -2.59 5.47
N ASP A 23 1.61 -2.80 6.72
CA ASP A 23 1.61 -1.76 7.75
C ASP A 23 3.03 -1.28 8.07
N ALA A 24 3.98 -2.20 8.19
CA ALA A 24 5.39 -1.86 8.42
C ALA A 24 5.98 -1.02 7.28
N PHE A 25 5.68 -1.38 6.03
CA PHE A 25 6.10 -0.61 4.86
C PHE A 25 5.47 0.78 4.82
N GLY A 26 4.17 0.89 5.12
CA GLY A 26 3.47 2.17 5.21
C GLY A 26 4.08 3.08 6.28
N HIS A 27 4.32 2.55 7.48
CA HIS A 27 4.95 3.32 8.56
C HIS A 27 6.38 3.77 8.19
N ALA A 28 7.17 2.90 7.58
CA ALA A 28 8.52 3.25 7.11
C ALA A 28 8.48 4.33 6.01
N HIS A 29 7.50 4.28 5.12
CA HIS A 29 7.31 5.27 4.07
C HIS A 29 7.00 6.65 4.68
N ASP A 30 6.04 6.71 5.60
CA ASP A 30 5.63 7.96 6.24
C ASP A 30 6.79 8.57 7.03
N HIS A 31 7.57 7.73 7.72
CA HIS A 31 8.79 8.16 8.41
C HIS A 31 9.82 8.70 7.39
N ALA A 32 10.05 8.03 6.26
CA ALA A 32 10.95 8.53 5.23
C ALA A 32 10.49 9.89 4.66
N VAL A 33 9.19 10.10 4.46
CA VAL A 33 8.63 11.39 4.02
C VAL A 33 8.83 12.49 5.08
N GLN A 34 8.60 12.16 6.35
CA GLN A 34 8.85 13.08 7.46
C GLN A 34 10.33 13.49 7.51
N MET A 35 11.25 12.53 7.42
CA MET A 35 12.69 12.78 7.44
C MET A 35 13.17 13.55 6.23
N ARG A 36 12.62 13.27 5.04
CA ARG A 36 12.89 14.05 3.83
C ARG A 36 12.56 15.53 4.02
N THR A 37 11.46 15.82 4.72
CA THR A 37 10.96 17.18 4.94
C THR A 37 11.81 17.93 5.98
N SER A 38 12.35 17.23 6.98
CA SER A 38 13.17 17.83 8.04
C SER A 38 14.66 17.89 7.73
N ALA A 39 15.16 17.06 6.82
CA ALA A 39 16.57 16.96 6.48
C ALA A 39 17.03 18.03 5.47
N ARG A 40 18.33 18.37 5.51
CA ARG A 40 18.99 19.16 4.47
C ARG A 40 19.49 18.24 3.35
N LEU A 41 20.03 18.82 2.28
CA LEU A 41 20.75 18.05 1.28
C LEU A 41 22.13 17.64 1.83
N PRO A 42 22.61 16.42 1.52
CA PRO A 42 22.03 15.43 0.60
C PRO A 42 20.98 14.47 1.21
N GLU A 43 20.81 14.46 2.53
CA GLU A 43 20.00 13.48 3.25
C GLU A 43 18.53 13.51 2.83
N SER A 44 17.97 14.68 2.54
CA SER A 44 16.61 14.83 2.00
C SER A 44 16.42 14.05 0.69
N ALA A 45 17.43 14.02 -0.18
CA ALA A 45 17.36 13.26 -1.43
C ALA A 45 17.41 11.75 -1.17
N ALA A 46 18.23 11.31 -0.19
CA ALA A 46 18.30 9.91 0.22
C ALA A 46 16.98 9.41 0.78
N PHE A 47 16.35 10.16 1.70
CA PHE A 47 15.03 9.82 2.23
C PHE A 47 13.94 9.83 1.14
N GLY A 48 14.03 10.73 0.16
CA GLY A 48 13.14 10.72 -0.99
C GLY A 48 13.31 9.49 -1.90
N ALA A 49 14.52 8.95 -2.03
CA ALA A 49 14.75 7.70 -2.74
C ALA A 49 14.18 6.50 -1.97
N ILE A 50 14.44 6.45 -0.66
CA ILE A 50 13.90 5.41 0.23
C ILE A 50 12.37 5.38 0.17
N GLY A 51 11.71 6.54 0.24
CA GLY A 51 10.24 6.61 0.12
C GLY A 51 9.73 5.99 -1.20
N ARG A 52 10.36 6.30 -2.33
CA ARG A 52 9.97 5.71 -3.63
C ARG A 52 10.20 4.21 -3.70
N ASP A 53 11.27 3.71 -3.11
CA ASP A 53 11.55 2.27 -3.07
C ASP A 53 10.52 1.51 -2.22
N LEU A 54 10.06 2.12 -1.12
CA LEU A 54 9.00 1.58 -0.26
C LEU A 54 7.64 1.57 -0.99
N ASP A 55 7.30 2.67 -1.67
CA ASP A 55 6.10 2.75 -2.52
C ASP A 55 6.10 1.69 -3.62
N TYR A 56 7.25 1.47 -4.26
CA TYR A 56 7.41 0.43 -5.28
C TYR A 56 7.19 -0.97 -4.69
N GLY A 57 7.76 -1.26 -3.51
CA GLY A 57 7.54 -2.51 -2.79
C GLY A 57 6.07 -2.75 -2.45
N LEU A 58 5.38 -1.74 -1.91
CA LEU A 58 3.94 -1.77 -1.63
C LEU A 58 3.13 -2.04 -2.91
N GLY A 59 3.50 -1.42 -4.02
CA GLY A 59 2.88 -1.65 -5.33
C GLY A 59 2.98 -3.11 -5.76
N ILE A 60 4.13 -3.75 -5.59
CA ILE A 60 4.31 -5.18 -5.93
C ILE A 60 3.48 -6.06 -4.99
N ILE A 61 3.47 -5.77 -3.68
CA ILE A 61 2.70 -6.54 -2.71
C ILE A 61 1.21 -6.52 -3.05
N ARG A 62 0.64 -5.34 -3.34
CA ARG A 62 -0.77 -5.19 -3.71
C ARG A 62 -1.14 -5.93 -5.00
N GLN A 63 -0.23 -5.98 -5.98
CA GLN A 63 -0.42 -6.73 -7.21
C GLN A 63 -0.26 -8.25 -7.04
N SER A 64 0.38 -8.67 -5.96
CA SER A 64 0.69 -10.08 -5.68
C SER A 64 -0.25 -10.69 -4.64
N ALA A 65 -0.94 -9.87 -3.84
CA ALA A 65 -2.08 -10.31 -3.06
C ALA A 65 -3.12 -10.88 -4.03
N PRO A 66 -3.61 -12.11 -3.81
CA PRO A 66 -4.61 -12.69 -4.70
C PRO A 66 -5.81 -11.74 -4.74
N GLU A 67 -6.32 -11.44 -5.95
CA GLU A 67 -7.69 -10.98 -6.05
C GLU A 67 -8.51 -12.00 -5.27
N GLY A 68 -9.11 -11.57 -4.16
CA GLY A 68 -9.96 -12.42 -3.34
C GLY A 68 -10.91 -13.17 -4.27
N PRO A 69 -11.25 -14.43 -3.94
CA PRO A 69 -11.90 -15.35 -4.87
C PRO A 69 -12.96 -14.58 -5.65
N ALA A 70 -12.73 -14.45 -6.97
CA ALA A 70 -13.69 -13.84 -7.88
C ALA A 70 -15.04 -14.39 -7.47
N ALA A 71 -15.92 -13.51 -7.01
CA ALA A 71 -17.22 -13.85 -6.47
C ALA A 71 -17.81 -14.90 -7.41
N LYS A 72 -17.84 -16.16 -6.96
CA LYS A 72 -18.58 -17.18 -7.66
C LYS A 72 -20.02 -16.73 -7.51
N ASP A 73 -20.57 -16.27 -8.61
CA ASP A 73 -22.00 -16.15 -8.80
C ASP A 73 -22.69 -17.35 -8.14
N MET A 74 -23.62 -17.08 -7.22
CA MET A 74 -24.98 -17.58 -7.29
C MET A 74 -25.83 -16.99 -6.16
N ASP A 75 -26.79 -16.16 -6.56
CA ASP A 75 -27.87 -15.59 -5.73
C ASP A 75 -28.77 -16.65 -5.07
N ALA A 76 -29.23 -16.35 -3.86
CA ALA A 76 -30.65 -16.47 -3.44
C ALA A 76 -30.77 -15.92 -2.00
N ASP A 77 -30.93 -14.60 -1.87
CA ASP A 77 -31.49 -13.84 -0.72
C ASP A 77 -30.76 -12.49 -0.55
N GLY A 78 -30.86 -11.69 -1.61
CA GLY A 78 -30.09 -10.47 -1.82
C GLY A 78 -29.97 -9.53 -0.62
N LEU A 79 -28.74 -9.43 -0.09
CA LEU A 79 -28.21 -8.26 0.57
C LEU A 79 -26.71 -8.19 0.26
N PRO A 80 -26.22 -7.19 -0.51
CA PRO A 80 -24.80 -7.00 -0.69
C PRO A 80 -24.22 -6.49 0.63
N THR A 81 -23.54 -7.37 1.37
CA THR A 81 -22.63 -6.95 2.44
C THR A 81 -21.32 -6.54 1.79
N THR A 82 -21.33 -5.42 1.08
CA THR A 82 -20.11 -4.78 0.58
C THR A 82 -19.41 -4.14 1.78
N ALA A 83 -18.66 -4.95 2.52
CA ALA A 83 -17.69 -4.48 3.49
C ALA A 83 -16.31 -5.03 3.08
N LEU A 84 -15.36 -4.10 2.93
CA LEU A 84 -13.96 -4.22 2.47
C LEU A 84 -13.78 -4.28 0.94
N VAL A 85 -13.06 -3.37 0.27
CA VAL A 85 -12.01 -2.44 0.70
C VAL A 85 -12.16 -1.10 -0.05
N THR A 86 -12.68 -0.07 0.64
CA THR A 86 -12.42 1.32 0.25
C THR A 86 -11.25 1.81 1.09
N PHE A 87 -10.04 1.67 0.57
CA PHE A 87 -8.90 2.44 1.09
C PHE A 87 -8.05 2.93 -0.07
N VAL A 88 -8.64 3.81 -0.88
CA VAL A 88 -7.92 4.74 -1.76
C VAL A 88 -8.57 6.11 -1.62
N ALA A 89 -7.70 7.11 -1.41
CA ALA A 89 -7.92 8.55 -1.45
C ALA A 89 -8.56 9.21 -0.23
N ASN A 90 -7.76 9.44 0.82
CA ASN A 90 -7.88 10.71 1.55
C ASN A 90 -6.49 11.37 1.65
N GLY A 91 -5.99 11.75 0.48
CA GLY A 91 -4.76 12.49 0.27
C GLY A 91 -4.96 13.54 -0.84
N GLY A 92 -5.84 14.51 -0.56
CA GLY A 92 -5.85 15.85 -1.16
C GLY A 92 -6.45 16.02 -2.56
N GLN A 93 -7.65 16.62 -2.63
CA GLN A 93 -7.98 17.66 -3.64
C GLN A 93 -8.90 18.73 -3.03
N GLU A 94 -8.42 19.98 -3.15
CA GLU A 94 -8.98 21.33 -2.95
C GLU A 94 -10.43 21.55 -2.48
N ALA A 95 -10.56 22.50 -1.54
CA ALA A 95 -11.61 23.50 -1.58
C ALA A 95 -11.04 24.88 -1.21
N THR A 96 -10.42 25.57 -2.18
CA THR A 96 -10.41 27.04 -2.15
C THR A 96 -11.82 27.50 -2.53
N SER A 97 -12.60 27.91 -1.54
CA SER A 97 -13.80 28.72 -1.76
C SER A 97 -13.57 30.06 -1.09
N ARG A 98 -13.34 31.07 -1.92
CA ARG A 98 -13.36 32.49 -1.58
C ARG A 98 -14.59 33.09 -2.25
N PRO A 99 -15.38 33.88 -1.52
CA PRO A 99 -15.80 35.19 -2.01
C PRO A 99 -14.93 36.30 -1.42
#